data_AF-A0A835YQ25-F1
#
_entry.id   AF-A0A835YQ25-F1
#
_cell.length_a   1.000
_cell.length_b   1.000
_cell.length_c   1.000
_cell.angle_alpha   90.00
_cell.angle_beta   90.00
_cell.angle_gamma   90.00
#
_symmetry.space_group_name_H-M   'P 1'
#
loop_
_entity.id
_entity.type
_entity.pdbx_description
1 polymer ?
#
loop_
_entity_poly.entity_id
_entity_poly.type
_entity_poly.pdbx_seq_one_letter_code
_entity_poly.pdbx_strand_id
1 'polypeptide(L)'
;MSLRIQRWCIYELRDADSEFADDIYASLPALPPELQSLTVAFSYMCDTCAILQLGALPPSLQYLEVSIPASSCWAVVDLQGLPESLRVLRIRDGMSPDKLGALPPHLQELELGSVRNKQLPPLPQSLRRFRLRCLGYELSLPDLPPALEVLSLEYYSGPLPELPATLKQLGLLDCTVQLPPVLPASLRSVDSSNYDDPELQLPGFRHVYGDFWVRIGEEGEASSTGSGA
;
A
#
# COMPACT_ATOMS: atom_id res chain seq x y z
N MET A 1 19.21 -4.36 13.04
CA MET A 1 19.94 -4.91 11.88
C MET A 1 19.06 -4.84 10.64
N SER A 2 19.63 -4.67 9.44
CA SER A 2 18.88 -4.60 8.18
C SER A 2 19.47 -5.52 7.12
N LEU A 3 18.62 -6.17 6.32
CA LEU A 3 18.98 -7.06 5.23
C LEU A 3 18.21 -6.66 3.97
N ARG A 4 18.90 -6.57 2.83
CA ARG A 4 18.30 -6.26 1.54
C ARG A 4 18.69 -7.31 0.51
N ILE A 5 17.76 -8.21 0.21
CA ILE A 5 17.87 -9.19 -0.87
C ILE A 5 17.52 -8.47 -2.17
N GLN A 6 18.42 -8.50 -3.15
CA GLN A 6 18.23 -7.91 -4.48
C GLN A 6 18.49 -8.96 -5.54
N ARG A 7 17.78 -8.86 -6.67
CA ARG A 7 17.88 -9.79 -7.79
C ARG A 7 17.62 -11.23 -7.38
N TRP A 8 16.63 -11.45 -6.51
CA TRP A 8 16.21 -12.81 -6.20
C TRP A 8 15.54 -13.41 -7.45
N CYS A 9 16.08 -14.52 -7.95
CA CYS A 9 15.59 -15.24 -9.11
C CYS A 9 15.11 -16.62 -8.67
N ILE A 10 13.84 -16.91 -8.87
CA ILE A 10 13.20 -18.13 -8.34
C ILE A 10 13.70 -19.38 -9.10
N TYR A 11 14.23 -19.23 -10.32
CA TYR A 11 14.86 -20.32 -11.09
C TYR A 11 16.05 -21.01 -10.39
N GLU A 12 16.74 -20.36 -9.45
CA GLU A 12 17.83 -20.99 -8.68
C GLU A 12 17.32 -21.98 -7.60
N LEU A 13 16.01 -22.03 -7.37
CA LEU A 13 15.33 -22.97 -6.47
C LEU A 13 14.65 -24.13 -7.22
N ARG A 14 14.84 -24.26 -8.54
CA ARG A 14 14.22 -25.33 -9.33
C ARG A 14 15.05 -26.62 -9.23
N ASP A 15 14.61 -27.55 -8.40
CA ASP A 15 15.01 -28.95 -8.52
C ASP A 15 14.71 -29.45 -9.94
N ALA A 16 15.68 -30.14 -10.55
CA ALA A 16 15.71 -30.39 -11.98
C ALA A 16 14.62 -31.35 -12.49
N ASP A 17 13.97 -32.09 -11.59
CA ASP A 17 13.16 -33.27 -11.90
C ASP A 17 11.64 -33.02 -11.88
N SER A 18 11.17 -31.77 -11.65
CA SER A 18 9.74 -31.44 -11.72
C SER A 18 9.30 -31.07 -13.16
N GLU A 19 8.61 -32.01 -13.79
CA GLU A 19 8.12 -31.94 -15.18
C GLU A 19 6.60 -31.63 -15.28
N PHE A 20 5.91 -31.42 -14.15
CA PHE A 20 4.47 -31.13 -14.09
C PHE A 20 4.17 -29.78 -13.40
N ALA A 21 2.96 -29.27 -13.63
CA ALA A 21 2.57 -27.91 -13.28
C ALA A 21 2.09 -27.77 -11.83
N ASP A 22 3.03 -27.54 -10.93
CA ASP A 22 2.80 -27.14 -9.53
C ASP A 22 3.39 -25.74 -9.25
N ASP A 23 2.83 -25.00 -8.29
CA ASP A 23 3.29 -23.65 -7.93
C ASP A 23 4.74 -23.66 -7.44
N ILE A 24 5.58 -22.73 -7.94
CA ILE A 24 6.97 -22.66 -7.47
C ILE A 24 7.02 -21.93 -6.12
N TYR A 25 7.20 -22.69 -5.05
CA TYR A 25 7.30 -22.18 -3.68
C TYR A 25 8.69 -21.59 -3.39
N ALA A 26 8.82 -20.26 -3.51
CA ALA A 26 10.01 -19.56 -3.05
C ALA A 26 9.95 -19.37 -1.52
N SER A 27 10.88 -19.98 -0.79
CA SER A 27 11.06 -19.80 0.66
C SER A 27 12.24 -18.87 0.95
N LEU A 28 12.08 -17.93 1.90
CA LEU A 28 13.18 -17.09 2.35
C LEU A 28 14.30 -17.94 3.03
N PRO A 29 15.59 -17.60 2.83
CA PRO A 29 16.68 -18.23 3.56
C PRO A 29 16.61 -17.88 5.05
N ALA A 30 17.20 -18.71 5.91
CA ALA A 30 17.17 -18.53 7.37
C ALA A 30 17.61 -17.11 7.79
N LEU A 31 16.67 -16.32 8.32
CA LEU A 31 16.88 -14.93 8.69
C LEU A 31 17.44 -14.81 10.12
N PRO A 32 18.37 -13.86 10.38
CA PRO A 32 18.90 -13.66 11.72
C PRO A 32 17.81 -13.11 12.67
N PRO A 33 17.75 -13.54 13.94
CA PRO A 33 16.65 -13.20 14.87
C PRO A 33 16.57 -11.71 15.23
N GLU A 34 17.70 -10.98 15.13
CA GLU A 34 17.83 -9.54 15.38
C GLU A 34 17.52 -8.64 14.17
N LEU A 35 16.96 -9.22 13.10
CA LEU A 35 16.62 -8.50 11.87
C LEU A 35 15.41 -7.60 12.06
N GLN A 36 15.65 -6.29 12.03
CA GLN A 36 14.64 -5.25 12.21
C GLN A 36 14.06 -4.73 10.89
N SER A 37 14.77 -4.91 9.78
CA SER A 37 14.34 -4.46 8.45
C SER A 37 14.73 -5.49 7.38
N LEU A 38 13.75 -5.94 6.61
CA LEU A 38 13.92 -6.80 5.46
C LEU A 38 13.36 -6.10 4.21
N THR A 39 14.14 -6.07 3.15
CA THR A 39 13.70 -5.68 1.81
C THR A 39 14.04 -6.76 0.81
N VAL A 40 13.04 -7.23 0.07
CA VAL A 40 13.15 -8.27 -0.95
C VAL A 40 12.78 -7.67 -2.30
N ALA A 41 13.66 -7.75 -3.30
CA ALA A 41 13.34 -7.34 -4.67
C ALA A 41 13.71 -8.42 -5.69
N PHE A 42 12.70 -8.86 -6.44
CA PHE A 42 12.85 -9.74 -7.60
C PHE A 42 13.25 -8.89 -8.81
N SER A 43 14.09 -9.40 -9.71
CA SER A 43 14.66 -8.59 -10.81
C SER A 43 14.19 -8.93 -12.21
N TYR A 44 13.82 -10.18 -12.48
CA TYR A 44 13.57 -10.65 -13.84
C TYR A 44 12.36 -11.59 -13.92
N MET A 45 11.89 -11.74 -15.15
CA MET A 45 10.70 -12.48 -15.53
C MET A 45 10.78 -13.93 -15.02
N CYS A 46 9.74 -14.36 -14.30
CA CYS A 46 9.32 -15.75 -14.31
C CYS A 46 8.10 -15.82 -15.22
N ASP A 47 8.16 -16.70 -16.23
CA ASP A 47 7.00 -17.05 -17.06
C ASP A 47 6.00 -17.96 -16.31
N THR A 48 6.30 -18.28 -15.04
CA THR A 48 5.57 -19.17 -14.14
C THR A 48 5.04 -18.44 -12.91
N CYS A 49 3.89 -18.90 -12.44
CA CYS A 49 3.14 -18.60 -11.14
C CYS A 49 4.34 -19.00 -10.16
N ALA A 50 4.64 -18.15 -9.16
CA ALA A 50 5.42 -18.52 -7.99
C ALA A 50 4.75 -17.98 -6.72
N ILE A 51 4.70 -18.78 -5.65
CA ILE A 51 4.19 -18.36 -4.35
C ILE A 51 5.39 -18.07 -3.44
N LEU A 52 5.53 -16.82 -3.02
CA LEU A 52 6.50 -16.43 -2.00
C LEU A 52 5.94 -16.78 -0.62
N GLN A 53 6.48 -17.83 -0.02
CA GLN A 53 6.27 -18.12 1.40
C GLN A 53 7.35 -17.38 2.21
N LEU A 54 6.92 -16.41 3.01
CA LEU A 54 7.83 -15.62 3.86
C LEU A 54 8.41 -16.43 5.03
N GLY A 55 7.83 -17.60 5.33
CA GLY A 55 8.28 -18.49 6.41
C GLY A 55 8.17 -17.85 7.80
N ALA A 56 8.99 -18.33 8.74
CA ALA A 56 9.07 -17.76 10.07
C ALA A 56 9.90 -16.46 10.06
N LEU A 57 9.22 -15.32 9.91
CA LEU A 57 9.85 -14.00 10.00
C LEU A 57 10.39 -13.73 11.42
N PRO A 58 11.57 -13.07 11.57
CA PRO A 58 12.13 -12.74 12.87
C PRO A 58 11.20 -11.90 13.76
N PRO A 59 11.07 -12.21 15.06
CA PRO A 59 10.16 -11.50 15.96
C PRO A 59 10.57 -10.04 16.24
N SER A 60 11.79 -9.64 15.86
CA SER A 60 12.27 -8.26 15.96
C SER A 60 12.00 -7.38 14.71
N LEU A 61 11.39 -7.96 13.66
CA LEU A 61 11.20 -7.34 12.35
C LEU A 61 10.14 -6.22 12.37
N GLN A 62 10.59 -4.97 12.25
CA GLN A 62 9.76 -3.77 12.26
C GLN A 62 9.42 -3.25 10.87
N TYR A 63 10.22 -3.59 9.85
CA TYR A 63 10.02 -3.18 8.47
C TYR A 63 10.11 -4.38 7.53
N LEU A 64 9.06 -4.62 6.75
CA LEU A 64 9.04 -5.58 5.66
C LEU A 64 8.64 -4.89 4.36
N GLU A 65 9.48 -5.04 3.34
CA GLU A 65 9.18 -4.66 1.96
C GLU A 65 9.43 -5.84 1.02
N VAL A 66 8.45 -6.13 0.17
CA VAL A 66 8.57 -7.02 -0.98
C VAL A 66 8.24 -6.21 -2.24
N SER A 67 9.12 -6.25 -3.23
CA SER A 67 8.95 -5.59 -4.53
C SER A 67 9.08 -6.63 -5.64
N ILE A 68 7.99 -6.82 -6.37
CA ILE A 68 7.86 -7.77 -7.47
C ILE A 68 7.64 -6.95 -8.75
N PRO A 69 8.38 -7.16 -9.86
CA PRO A 69 8.13 -6.43 -11.09
C PRO A 69 6.70 -6.66 -11.61
N ALA A 70 5.98 -5.61 -12.00
CA ALA A 70 4.63 -5.71 -12.58
C ALA A 70 4.56 -6.54 -13.88
N SER A 71 5.71 -6.81 -14.52
CA SER A 71 5.86 -7.71 -15.66
C SER A 71 6.04 -9.19 -15.30
N SER A 72 6.20 -9.52 -14.01
CA SER A 72 6.35 -10.90 -13.55
C SER A 72 4.98 -11.52 -13.27
N CYS A 73 4.72 -12.68 -13.89
CA CYS A 73 3.42 -13.32 -13.83
C CYS A 73 3.01 -13.74 -12.42
N TRP A 74 1.87 -13.19 -11.97
CA TRP A 74 1.00 -13.68 -10.91
C TRP A 74 1.59 -13.96 -9.51
N ALA A 75 2.84 -13.57 -9.21
CA ALA A 75 3.49 -13.93 -7.94
C ALA A 75 2.73 -13.46 -6.69
N VAL A 76 2.34 -14.41 -5.83
CA VAL A 76 1.56 -14.22 -4.60
C VAL A 76 2.47 -14.26 -3.38
N VAL A 77 2.31 -13.32 -2.45
CA VAL A 77 3.01 -13.31 -1.15
C VAL A 77 2.10 -13.86 -0.05
N ASP A 78 2.44 -14.97 0.59
CA ASP A 78 1.72 -15.37 1.81
C ASP A 78 2.11 -14.44 2.97
N LEU A 79 1.08 -13.97 3.69
CA LEU A 79 1.16 -12.96 4.74
C LEU A 79 0.55 -13.48 6.06
N GLN A 80 0.41 -14.80 6.20
CA GLN A 80 0.23 -15.43 7.51
C GLN A 80 1.52 -15.34 8.35
N GLY A 81 1.38 -15.26 9.68
CA GLY A 81 2.52 -15.26 10.60
C GLY A 81 3.36 -13.98 10.64
N LEU A 82 2.84 -12.84 10.18
CA LEU A 82 3.52 -11.55 10.33
C LEU A 82 3.80 -11.22 11.82
N PRO A 83 5.01 -10.75 12.18
CA PRO A 83 5.39 -10.55 13.58
C PRO A 83 4.69 -9.32 14.19
N GLU A 84 4.33 -9.41 15.47
CA GLU A 84 3.62 -8.35 16.21
C GLU A 84 4.39 -7.03 16.31
N SER A 85 5.73 -7.08 16.17
CA SER A 85 6.61 -5.92 16.17
C SER A 85 6.57 -5.10 14.88
N LEU A 86 5.96 -5.61 13.81
CA LEU A 86 5.95 -5.00 12.48
C LEU A 86 5.24 -3.64 12.49
N ARG A 87 5.94 -2.61 12.01
CA ARG A 87 5.47 -1.22 11.92
C ARG A 87 5.19 -0.79 10.49
N VAL A 88 5.90 -1.35 9.51
CA VAL A 88 5.75 -1.04 8.09
C VAL A 88 5.68 -2.34 7.29
N LEU A 89 4.61 -2.50 6.51
CA LEU A 89 4.43 -3.58 5.54
C LEU A 89 4.19 -2.96 4.16
N ARG A 90 5.05 -3.27 3.18
CA ARG A 90 4.89 -2.82 1.79
C ARG A 90 5.06 -3.99 0.82
N ILE A 91 4.01 -4.30 0.06
CA ILE A 91 4.01 -5.29 -1.01
C ILE A 91 3.77 -4.52 -2.32
N ARG A 92 4.85 -4.21 -3.05
CA ARG A 92 4.82 -3.41 -4.28
C ARG A 92 4.76 -4.29 -5.52
N ASP A 93 3.86 -3.91 -6.43
CA ASP A 93 3.75 -4.36 -7.82
C ASP A 93 3.58 -5.90 -8.04
N GLY A 94 3.37 -6.67 -6.96
CA GLY A 94 3.00 -8.08 -6.96
C GLY A 94 1.64 -8.35 -6.32
N MET A 95 1.08 -9.54 -6.56
CA MET A 95 -0.27 -9.91 -6.12
C MET A 95 -0.34 -10.14 -4.60
N SER A 96 -1.33 -9.54 -3.94
CA SER A 96 -1.73 -9.97 -2.60
C SER A 96 -2.38 -11.36 -2.66
N PRO A 97 -2.29 -12.18 -1.61
CA PRO A 97 -2.95 -13.48 -1.57
C PRO A 97 -4.46 -13.32 -1.49
N ASP A 98 -5.21 -14.25 -2.09
CA ASP A 98 -6.69 -14.32 -2.09
C ASP A 98 -7.32 -14.22 -0.68
N LYS A 99 -6.53 -14.47 0.37
CA LYS A 99 -6.85 -14.22 1.77
C LYS A 99 -5.68 -13.53 2.45
N LEU A 100 -5.81 -12.23 2.73
CA LEU A 100 -4.88 -11.51 3.59
C LEU A 100 -5.20 -11.86 5.06
N GLY A 101 -4.19 -12.31 5.80
CA GLY A 101 -4.31 -12.67 7.21
C GLY A 101 -4.53 -11.46 8.14
N ALA A 102 -4.69 -11.72 9.44
CA ALA A 102 -4.80 -10.64 10.43
C ALA A 102 -3.55 -9.76 10.42
N LEU A 103 -3.74 -8.44 10.26
CA LEU A 103 -2.66 -7.46 10.24
C LEU A 103 -2.09 -7.25 11.66
N PRO A 104 -0.76 -7.07 11.83
CA PRO A 104 -0.16 -6.81 13.13
C PRO A 104 -0.81 -5.60 13.84
N PRO A 105 -1.15 -5.70 15.15
CA PRO A 105 -1.93 -4.69 15.89
C PRO A 105 -1.16 -3.37 16.15
N HIS A 106 0.05 -3.28 15.62
CA HIS A 106 1.04 -2.25 15.87
C HIS A 106 1.58 -1.64 14.56
N LEU A 107 1.05 -2.08 13.42
CA LEU A 107 1.36 -1.57 12.10
C LEU A 107 0.96 -0.10 11.97
N GLN A 108 1.85 0.73 11.43
CA GLN A 108 1.68 2.17 11.23
C GLN A 108 1.58 2.51 9.74
N GLU A 109 2.18 1.71 8.87
CA GLU A 109 2.08 1.84 7.41
C GLU A 109 1.76 0.50 6.73
N LEU A 110 0.80 0.55 5.81
CA LEU A 110 0.40 -0.56 4.94
C LEU A 110 0.37 -0.08 3.48
N GLU A 111 1.05 -0.80 2.60
CA GLU A 111 1.06 -0.55 1.15
C GLU A 111 0.86 -1.88 0.42
N LEU A 112 -0.19 -1.99 -0.38
CA LEU A 112 -0.57 -3.20 -1.13
C LEU A 112 -0.76 -2.88 -2.62
N GLY A 113 0.11 -3.42 -3.47
CA GLY A 113 0.29 -3.00 -4.86
C GLY A 113 -0.51 -3.76 -5.92
N SER A 114 -1.23 -4.84 -5.57
CA SER A 114 -2.20 -5.50 -6.46
C SER A 114 -3.15 -6.38 -5.64
N VAL A 115 -4.22 -5.81 -5.12
CA VAL A 115 -5.27 -6.58 -4.43
C VAL A 115 -6.36 -6.99 -5.41
N ARG A 116 -6.69 -8.29 -5.44
CA ARG A 116 -7.83 -8.87 -6.17
C ARG A 116 -8.94 -9.39 -5.27
N ASN A 117 -8.71 -9.42 -3.96
CA ASN A 117 -9.68 -9.88 -2.96
C ASN A 117 -10.92 -8.98 -2.99
N LYS A 118 -12.11 -9.56 -2.78
CA LYS A 118 -13.35 -8.78 -2.63
C LYS A 118 -13.43 -8.03 -1.29
N GLN A 119 -12.56 -8.36 -0.34
CA GLN A 119 -12.53 -7.78 1.00
C GLN A 119 -11.11 -7.81 1.58
N LEU A 120 -10.75 -6.77 2.35
CA LEU A 120 -9.57 -6.74 3.20
C LEU A 120 -9.93 -7.05 4.68
N PRO A 121 -9.01 -7.64 5.47
CA PRO A 121 -9.16 -7.76 6.92
C PRO A 121 -9.24 -6.38 7.59
N PRO A 122 -9.78 -6.31 8.83
CA PRO A 122 -9.84 -5.06 9.59
C PRO A 122 -8.48 -4.37 9.71
N LEU A 123 -8.44 -3.06 9.46
CA LEU A 123 -7.22 -2.27 9.56
C LEU A 123 -6.85 -2.03 11.04
N PRO A 124 -5.56 -2.15 11.42
CA PRO A 124 -5.15 -1.97 12.80
C PRO A 124 -5.31 -0.51 13.23
N GLN A 125 -5.78 -0.29 14.45
CA GLN A 125 -6.09 1.03 14.99
C GLN A 125 -4.87 1.98 15.10
N SER A 126 -3.65 1.45 14.99
CA SER A 126 -2.39 2.21 14.96
C SER A 126 -1.98 2.71 13.56
N LEU A 127 -2.72 2.35 12.50
CA LEU A 127 -2.34 2.64 11.13
C LEU A 127 -2.50 4.14 10.82
N ARG A 128 -1.42 4.78 10.37
CA ARG A 128 -1.37 6.21 9.99
C ARG A 128 -1.30 6.42 8.49
N ARG A 129 -0.79 5.45 7.73
CA ARG A 129 -0.67 5.52 6.27
C ARG A 129 -1.18 4.22 5.65
N PHE A 130 -2.14 4.35 4.74
CA PHE A 130 -2.66 3.23 3.95
C PHE A 130 -2.59 3.58 2.47
N ARG A 131 -1.95 2.69 1.69
CA ARG A 131 -1.89 2.78 0.23
C ARG A 131 -2.32 1.46 -0.40
N LEU A 132 -3.18 1.55 -1.42
CA LEU A 132 -3.82 0.41 -2.03
C LEU A 132 -3.97 0.62 -3.54
N ARG A 133 -3.34 -0.24 -4.34
CA ARG A 133 -3.65 -0.43 -5.75
C ARG A 133 -4.55 -1.66 -5.90
N CYS A 134 -5.75 -1.44 -6.42
CA CYS A 134 -6.79 -2.47 -6.57
C CYS A 134 -6.85 -2.93 -8.03
N LEU A 135 -6.76 -4.24 -8.30
CA LEU A 135 -6.90 -4.79 -9.66
C LEU A 135 -8.14 -5.69 -9.79
N GLY A 136 -9.19 -5.38 -9.04
CA GLY A 136 -10.46 -6.12 -9.00
C GLY A 136 -11.66 -5.23 -8.72
N TYR A 137 -12.64 -5.22 -9.63
CA TYR A 137 -13.81 -4.34 -9.67
C TYR A 137 -14.84 -4.52 -8.53
N GLU A 138 -14.56 -5.36 -7.52
CA GLU A 138 -15.49 -5.74 -6.45
C GLU A 138 -14.88 -5.66 -5.03
N LEU A 139 -13.71 -5.02 -4.86
CA LEU A 139 -13.15 -4.82 -3.51
C LEU A 139 -14.02 -3.85 -2.70
N SER A 140 -14.46 -4.27 -1.52
CA SER A 140 -15.00 -3.39 -0.48
C SER A 140 -13.92 -3.08 0.56
N LEU A 141 -13.69 -1.78 0.82
CA LEU A 141 -12.83 -1.32 1.91
C LEU A 141 -13.47 -1.57 3.29
N PRO A 142 -12.68 -1.99 4.31
CA PRO A 142 -13.11 -1.99 5.71
C PRO A 142 -13.08 -0.57 6.29
N ASP A 143 -13.64 -0.41 7.50
CA ASP A 143 -13.61 0.85 8.24
C ASP A 143 -12.17 1.40 8.39
N LEU A 144 -12.01 2.70 8.13
CA LEU A 144 -10.72 3.37 8.25
C LEU A 144 -10.39 3.66 9.71
N PRO A 145 -9.16 3.38 10.18
CA PRO A 145 -8.81 3.58 11.58
C PRO A 145 -8.78 5.09 11.93
N PRO A 146 -9.21 5.47 13.14
CA PRO A 146 -9.36 6.88 13.55
C PRO A 146 -8.03 7.64 13.69
N ALA A 147 -6.89 6.96 13.53
CA ALA A 147 -5.55 7.53 13.49
C ALA A 147 -4.96 7.69 12.08
N LEU A 148 -5.74 7.39 11.02
CA LEU A 148 -5.25 7.45 9.64
C LEU A 148 -5.02 8.89 9.18
N GLU A 149 -3.78 9.21 8.82
CA GLU A 149 -3.37 10.54 8.34
C GLU A 149 -3.25 10.61 6.81
N VAL A 150 -2.97 9.48 6.15
CA VAL A 150 -2.79 9.37 4.70
C VAL A 150 -3.55 8.16 4.16
N LEU A 151 -4.42 8.40 3.18
CA LEU A 151 -5.06 7.37 2.36
C LEU A 151 -4.67 7.60 0.90
N SER A 152 -4.23 6.56 0.19
CA SER A 152 -4.06 6.59 -1.27
C SER A 152 -4.70 5.35 -1.87
N LEU A 153 -5.64 5.56 -2.79
CA LEU A 153 -6.30 4.52 -3.57
C LEU A 153 -5.91 4.69 -5.04
N GLU A 154 -5.73 3.56 -5.72
CA GLU A 154 -5.38 3.50 -7.14
C GLU A 154 -6.18 2.37 -7.81
N TYR A 155 -6.80 2.65 -8.96
CA TYR A 155 -7.71 1.73 -9.68
C TYR A 155 -8.90 1.22 -8.82
N TYR A 156 -9.36 2.00 -7.84
CA TYR A 156 -10.44 1.60 -6.92
C TYR A 156 -11.80 2.18 -7.35
N SER A 157 -12.79 1.28 -7.47
CA SER A 157 -14.15 1.57 -7.97
C SER A 157 -15.27 1.29 -6.96
N GLY A 158 -14.94 0.95 -5.71
CA GLY A 158 -15.91 0.64 -4.67
C GLY A 158 -16.40 1.89 -3.91
N PRO A 159 -17.41 1.75 -3.02
CA PRO A 159 -17.81 2.84 -2.13
C PRO A 159 -16.65 3.21 -1.18
N LEU A 160 -16.56 4.48 -0.80
CA LEU A 160 -15.66 4.91 0.28
C LEU A 160 -16.33 4.69 1.65
N PRO A 161 -15.61 4.13 2.64
CA PRO A 161 -15.98 4.24 4.06
C PRO A 161 -15.83 5.68 4.56
N GLU A 162 -16.31 5.96 5.78
CA GLU A 162 -16.20 7.29 6.39
C GLU A 162 -14.72 7.73 6.52
N LEU A 163 -14.40 8.90 5.98
CA LEU A 163 -13.04 9.46 6.02
C LEU A 163 -12.75 10.00 7.43
N PRO A 164 -11.74 9.48 8.16
CA PRO A 164 -11.54 9.80 9.56
C PRO A 164 -11.14 11.27 9.76
N ALA A 165 -11.56 11.85 10.88
CA ALA A 165 -11.30 13.26 11.24
C ALA A 165 -9.81 13.64 11.46
N THR A 166 -8.90 12.67 11.28
CA THR A 166 -7.44 12.82 11.33
C THR A 166 -6.78 12.82 9.94
N LEU A 167 -7.54 12.53 8.87
CA LEU A 167 -7.03 12.37 7.51
C LEU A 167 -6.53 13.73 6.98
N LYS A 168 -5.24 13.78 6.61
CA LYS A 168 -4.54 14.98 6.10
C LYS A 168 -4.32 14.93 4.60
N GLN A 169 -4.19 13.74 4.03
CA GLN A 169 -3.93 13.53 2.61
C GLN A 169 -4.83 12.42 2.07
N LEU A 170 -5.46 12.68 0.93
CA LEU A 170 -6.25 11.71 0.16
C LEU A 170 -5.71 11.67 -1.28
N GLY A 171 -5.32 10.49 -1.76
CA GLY A 171 -4.99 10.24 -3.16
C GLY A 171 -6.00 9.29 -3.80
N LEU A 172 -6.49 9.64 -4.99
CA LEU A 172 -7.45 8.90 -5.80
C LEU A 172 -6.95 8.88 -7.26
N LEU A 173 -6.13 7.90 -7.60
CA LEU A 173 -5.56 7.72 -8.95
C LEU A 173 -6.39 6.70 -9.74
N ASP A 174 -6.85 7.05 -10.95
CA ASP A 174 -7.70 6.17 -11.79
C ASP A 174 -8.90 5.57 -11.02
N CYS A 175 -9.49 6.35 -10.12
CA CYS A 175 -10.56 5.91 -9.21
C CYS A 175 -11.95 6.40 -9.66
N THR A 176 -12.97 5.56 -9.49
CA THR A 176 -14.37 5.83 -9.86
C THR A 176 -15.27 5.77 -8.62
N VAL A 177 -14.89 6.50 -7.57
CA VAL A 177 -15.63 6.51 -6.29
C VAL A 177 -16.60 7.69 -6.19
N GLN A 178 -17.39 7.74 -5.12
CA GLN A 178 -18.13 8.94 -4.73
C GLN A 178 -17.51 9.52 -3.45
N LEU A 179 -17.07 10.78 -3.53
CA LEU A 179 -16.58 11.53 -2.37
C LEU A 179 -17.74 11.98 -1.47
N PRO A 180 -17.59 11.99 -0.14
CA PRO A 180 -18.60 12.55 0.75
C PRO A 180 -18.71 14.07 0.57
N PRO A 181 -19.92 14.66 0.67
CA PRO A 181 -20.13 16.10 0.42
C PRO A 181 -19.47 17.02 1.46
N VAL A 182 -18.96 16.47 2.57
CA VAL A 182 -18.17 17.16 3.57
C VAL A 182 -16.89 16.37 3.80
N LEU A 183 -15.74 16.98 3.44
CA LEU A 183 -14.42 16.40 3.67
C LEU A 183 -13.89 16.76 5.07
N PRO A 184 -13.04 15.91 5.70
CA PRO A 184 -12.51 16.15 7.04
C PRO A 184 -11.88 17.54 7.23
N ALA A 185 -12.07 18.14 8.41
CA ALA A 185 -11.52 19.44 8.75
C ALA A 185 -9.97 19.46 8.74
N SER A 186 -9.34 18.30 8.94
CA SER A 186 -7.90 18.08 8.89
C SER A 186 -7.32 17.89 7.48
N LEU A 187 -8.16 17.70 6.45
CA LEU A 187 -7.71 17.32 5.11
C LEU A 187 -7.04 18.51 4.41
N ARG A 188 -5.77 18.37 4.05
CA ARG A 188 -4.89 19.44 3.55
C ARG A 188 -4.69 19.38 2.05
N SER A 189 -4.60 18.17 1.50
CA SER A 189 -4.42 17.94 0.07
C SER A 189 -5.26 16.78 -0.44
N VAL A 190 -5.81 16.94 -1.64
CA VAL A 190 -6.42 15.87 -2.42
C VAL A 190 -5.67 15.77 -3.74
N ASP A 191 -5.26 14.56 -4.09
CA ASP A 191 -4.77 14.22 -5.43
C ASP A 191 -5.88 13.41 -6.12
N SER A 192 -6.41 13.91 -7.23
CA SER A 192 -7.49 13.28 -8.00
C SER A 192 -7.00 12.90 -9.41
N SER A 193 -5.75 12.46 -9.54
CA SER A 193 -5.10 12.11 -10.81
C SER A 193 -5.94 11.15 -11.66
N ASN A 194 -6.39 11.61 -12.84
CA ASN A 194 -7.27 10.86 -13.75
C ASN A 194 -8.53 10.27 -13.08
N TYR A 195 -9.11 11.01 -12.12
CA TYR A 195 -10.38 10.70 -11.47
C TYR A 195 -11.57 10.96 -12.41
N ASP A 196 -12.50 10.01 -12.52
CA ASP A 196 -13.59 10.03 -13.53
C ASP A 196 -14.79 10.91 -13.11
N ASP A 197 -14.51 12.19 -12.81
CA ASP A 197 -15.50 13.24 -12.54
C ASP A 197 -15.03 14.56 -13.17
N PRO A 198 -15.52 14.92 -14.38
CA PRO A 198 -15.12 16.14 -15.08
C PRO A 198 -15.71 17.41 -14.45
N GLU A 199 -16.61 17.31 -13.46
CA GLU A 199 -17.20 18.44 -12.75
C GLU A 199 -16.72 18.54 -11.29
N LEU A 200 -15.70 17.77 -10.89
CA LEU A 200 -15.22 17.71 -9.51
C LEU A 200 -14.91 19.10 -8.92
N GLN A 201 -15.78 19.55 -8.01
CA GLN A 201 -15.59 20.73 -7.18
C GLN A 201 -15.33 20.30 -5.75
N LEU A 202 -14.24 20.80 -5.14
CA LEU A 202 -13.89 20.54 -3.75
C LEU A 202 -14.03 21.83 -2.90
N PRO A 203 -15.18 22.07 -2.24
CA PRO A 203 -15.41 23.29 -1.46
C PRO A 203 -14.35 23.51 -0.39
N GLY A 204 -13.73 24.70 -0.39
CA GLY A 204 -12.64 25.04 0.53
C GLY A 204 -11.25 24.53 0.11
N PHE A 205 -11.13 23.93 -1.07
CA PHE A 205 -9.85 23.63 -1.71
C PHE A 205 -9.67 24.51 -2.95
N ARG A 206 -8.41 24.77 -3.31
CA ARG A 206 -8.03 25.35 -4.60
C ARG A 206 -7.25 24.32 -5.41
N HIS A 207 -7.49 24.31 -6.72
CA HIS A 207 -6.64 23.63 -7.68
C HIS A 207 -5.24 24.27 -7.72
N VAL A 208 -4.19 23.49 -7.97
CA VAL A 208 -2.79 23.97 -7.99
C VAL A 208 -2.07 23.60 -9.29
N TYR A 209 -2.05 22.32 -9.65
CA TYR A 209 -1.43 21.82 -10.88
C TYR A 209 -1.90 20.38 -11.14
N GLY A 210 -2.00 19.97 -12.42
CA GLY A 210 -2.46 18.63 -12.79
C GLY A 210 -3.86 18.39 -12.22
N ASP A 211 -3.99 17.37 -11.36
CA ASP A 211 -5.22 17.07 -10.61
C ASP A 211 -5.02 17.22 -9.09
N PHE A 212 -4.09 18.08 -8.67
CA PHE A 212 -3.73 18.30 -7.27
C PHE A 212 -4.40 19.53 -6.66
N TRP A 213 -5.05 19.31 -5.51
CA TRP A 213 -5.86 20.29 -4.78
C TRP A 213 -5.28 20.53 -3.37
N VAL A 214 -5.30 21.78 -2.90
CA VAL A 214 -4.81 22.17 -1.56
C VAL A 214 -5.87 22.98 -0.81
N ARG A 215 -6.04 22.72 0.49
CA ARG A 215 -7.01 23.42 1.34
C ARG A 215 -6.68 24.92 1.43
N ILE A 216 -7.67 25.76 1.21
CA ILE A 216 -7.54 27.21 1.31
C ILE A 216 -7.39 27.59 2.79
N GLY A 217 -6.30 28.29 3.13
CA GLY A 217 -6.06 28.83 4.47
C GLY A 217 -4.89 28.24 5.27
N GLU A 218 -4.15 27.26 4.75
CA GLU A 218 -2.92 26.75 5.39
C GLU A 218 -1.61 27.25 4.73
N GLU A 219 -1.67 28.25 3.84
CA GLU A 219 -0.46 29.02 3.51
C GLU A 219 -0.09 29.92 4.67
N GLY A 220 1.06 29.66 5.29
CA GLY A 220 1.61 30.47 6.36
C GLY A 220 1.98 31.88 5.90
N GLU A 221 2.21 32.76 6.86
CA GLU A 221 2.58 34.16 6.64
C GLU A 221 3.91 34.28 5.87
N ALA A 222 3.83 34.34 4.54
CA ALA A 222 4.92 34.82 3.69
C ALA A 222 5.11 36.31 3.98
N SER A 223 5.95 36.59 4.98
CA SER A 223 6.12 37.91 5.60
C SER A 223 6.54 38.97 4.59
N SER A 224 5.56 39.76 4.13
CA SER A 224 5.76 40.94 3.28
C SER A 224 6.25 42.14 4.10
N THR A 225 7.33 41.94 4.86
CA THR A 225 8.09 43.03 5.49
C THR A 225 8.70 43.88 4.39
N GLY A 226 8.04 45.00 4.09
CA GLY A 226 8.41 45.86 2.97
C GLY A 226 9.77 46.53 3.15
N SER A 227 10.42 46.74 2.01
CA SER A 227 11.39 47.81 1.81
C SER A 227 10.88 48.64 0.63
N GLY A 228 10.87 49.96 0.64
CA GLY A 228 11.60 50.87 1.54
C GLY A 228 12.44 51.82 0.70
N ALA A 229 11.76 52.74 0.03
CA ALA A 229 12.30 53.76 -0.87
C ALA A 229 11.48 55.05 -0.73
#